data_AF-A0A7X8K4H2-F1
#
_entry.id   AF-A0A7X8K4H2-F1
#
_cell.length_a   1.000
_cell.length_b   1.000
_cell.length_c   1.000
_cell.angle_alpha   90.00
_cell.angle_beta   90.00
_cell.angle_gamma   90.00
#
_symmetry.space_group_name_H-M   'P 1'
#
loop_
_entity.id
_entity.type
_entity.pdbx_description
1 polymer ?
#
loop_
_entity_poly.entity_id
_entity_poly.type
_entity_poly.pdbx_seq_one_letter_code
_entity_poly.pdbx_strand_id
1 'polypeptide(L)'
;NPPVLIRENCNGCGNCMFRCPGLAIFVVDESYSDTETLVKIPYEYLPLPQEGITVSALDREGKTVGKARVLKVQQTKAMDRTALIWLAVPRELGMTVRNIKVER
;
A
#
# COMPACT_ATOMS: atom_id res chain seq x y z
N ASN A 1 -9.27 4.34 -23.74
CA ASN A 1 -8.18 3.35 -23.71
C ASN A 1 -7.61 3.30 -22.30
N PRO A 2 -7.88 2.26 -21.49
CA PRO A 2 -7.33 2.16 -20.13
C PRO A 2 -5.81 1.90 -20.16
N PRO A 3 -5.06 2.26 -19.11
CA PRO A 3 -3.65 1.93 -19.00
C PRO A 3 -3.44 0.42 -18.95
N VAL A 4 -2.33 -0.06 -19.53
CA VAL A 4 -1.94 -1.48 -19.55
C VAL A 4 -0.57 -1.63 -18.91
N LEU A 5 -0.42 -2.61 -18.01
CA LEU A 5 0.84 -2.96 -17.37
C LEU A 5 1.63 -3.94 -18.24
N ILE A 6 2.84 -3.56 -18.64
CA ILE A 6 3.83 -4.46 -19.25
C ILE A 6 4.61 -5.11 -18.09
N ARG A 7 4.33 -6.39 -17.82
CA ARG A 7 4.80 -7.08 -16.60
C ARG A 7 6.31 -7.27 -16.60
N GLU A 8 6.89 -7.52 -17.76
CA GLU A 8 8.32 -7.80 -17.97
C GLU A 8 9.19 -6.61 -17.58
N ASN A 9 8.65 -5.39 -17.64
CA ASN A 9 9.34 -4.15 -17.28
C ASN A 9 9.00 -3.67 -15.86
N CYS A 10 8.02 -4.29 -15.20
CA CYS A 10 7.57 -3.85 -13.89
C CYS A 10 8.48 -4.40 -12.79
N ASN A 11 9.07 -3.51 -11.99
CA ASN A 11 9.89 -3.86 -10.83
C ASN A 11 9.23 -3.48 -9.50
N GLY A 12 7.93 -3.14 -9.51
CA GLY A 12 7.21 -2.75 -8.30
C GLY A 12 7.66 -1.43 -7.66
N CYS A 13 8.34 -0.52 -8.40
CA CYS A 13 8.84 0.75 -7.87
C CYS A 13 7.76 1.68 -7.28
N GLY A 14 6.50 1.56 -7.72
CA GLY A 14 5.38 2.34 -7.21
C GLY A 14 5.16 3.71 -7.85
N ASN A 15 5.90 4.07 -8.90
CA ASN A 15 5.73 5.33 -9.61
C ASN A 15 4.34 5.52 -10.23
N CYS A 16 3.69 4.43 -10.62
CA CYS A 16 2.33 4.44 -11.13
C CYS A 16 1.29 4.83 -10.07
N MET A 17 1.54 4.50 -8.80
CA MET A 17 0.56 4.68 -7.72
C MET A 17 0.39 6.14 -7.33
N PHE A 18 1.49 6.87 -7.06
CA PHE A 18 1.39 8.28 -6.63
C PHE A 18 1.02 9.24 -7.78
N ARG A 19 1.10 8.79 -9.04
CA ARG A 19 0.65 9.56 -10.21
C ARG A 19 -0.81 9.30 -10.57
N CYS A 20 -1.43 8.27 -9.99
CA CYS A 20 -2.80 7.90 -10.31
C CYS A 20 -3.77 8.83 -9.55
N PRO A 21 -4.52 9.71 -10.21
CA PRO A 21 -5.44 10.62 -9.53
C PRO A 21 -6.61 9.89 -8.85
N GLY A 22 -6.88 8.64 -9.26
CA GLY A 22 -7.95 7.81 -8.69
C GLY A 22 -7.48 6.81 -7.64
N LEU A 23 -6.19 6.83 -7.25
CA LEU A 23 -5.61 5.90 -6.27
C LEU A 23 -5.91 4.41 -6.60
N ALA A 24 -6.09 4.10 -7.88
CA ALA A 24 -6.65 2.83 -8.35
C ALA A 24 -5.60 1.69 -8.43
N ILE A 25 -4.33 2.01 -8.28
CA ILE A 25 -3.20 1.10 -8.45
C ILE A 25 -2.55 0.87 -7.08
N PHE A 26 -2.32 -0.38 -6.74
CA PHE A 26 -1.57 -0.84 -5.57
C PHE A 26 -0.66 -1.99 -6.00
N VAL A 27 0.38 -2.26 -5.21
CA VAL A 27 1.30 -3.39 -5.44
C VAL A 27 1.05 -4.45 -4.39
N VAL A 28 0.96 -5.71 -4.83
CA VAL A 28 0.99 -6.90 -3.98
C VAL A 28 2.21 -7.70 -4.40
N ASP A 29 3.14 -7.89 -3.47
CA ASP A 29 4.37 -8.63 -3.67
C ASP A 29 4.40 -9.81 -2.69
N GLU A 30 3.99 -10.97 -3.20
CA GLU A 30 3.94 -12.24 -2.47
C GLU A 30 5.32 -12.92 -2.38
N SER A 31 6.36 -12.35 -3.00
CA SER A 31 7.74 -12.84 -2.90
C SER A 31 8.49 -12.27 -1.69
N TYR A 32 7.85 -11.35 -0.94
CA TYR A 32 8.44 -10.68 0.21
C TYR A 32 8.90 -11.64 1.31
N SER A 33 8.07 -12.62 1.68
CA SER A 33 8.44 -13.73 2.57
C SER A 33 7.43 -14.88 2.50
N ASP A 34 7.73 -16.00 3.18
CA ASP A 34 6.83 -17.15 3.25
C ASP A 34 5.55 -16.90 4.07
N THR A 35 5.58 -15.91 4.97
CA THR A 35 4.51 -15.65 5.96
C THR A 35 3.83 -14.29 5.78
N GLU A 36 4.49 -13.34 5.12
CA GLU A 36 3.99 -11.98 4.92
C GLU A 36 3.98 -11.62 3.43
N THR A 37 3.00 -10.82 3.04
CA THR A 37 2.95 -10.17 1.72
C THR A 37 3.24 -8.69 1.87
N LEU A 38 4.04 -8.14 0.96
CA LEU A 38 4.27 -6.71 0.88
C LEU A 38 3.14 -6.08 0.07
N VAL A 39 2.36 -5.20 0.71
CA VAL A 39 1.31 -4.42 0.07
C VAL A 39 1.72 -2.94 0.07
N LYS A 40 1.70 -2.30 -1.09
CA LYS A 40 1.95 -0.86 -1.22
C LYS A 40 0.68 -0.17 -1.65
N ILE A 41 0.23 0.80 -0.86
CA ILE A 41 -0.99 1.56 -1.13
C ILE A 41 -0.70 3.06 -1.25
N PRO A 42 -1.36 3.77 -2.17
CA PRO A 42 -1.43 5.22 -2.12
C PRO A 42 -2.31 5.69 -0.95
N TYR A 43 -1.92 6.78 -0.29
CA TYR A 43 -2.55 7.26 0.93
C TYR A 43 -2.51 8.78 1.03
N GLU A 44 -3.68 9.40 1.23
CA GLU A 44 -3.88 10.86 1.23
C GLU A 44 -4.48 11.40 2.53
N TYR A 45 -4.57 10.59 3.59
CA TYR A 45 -5.09 11.01 4.88
C TYR A 45 -3.98 11.44 5.85
N LEU A 46 -4.34 12.28 6.82
CA LEU A 46 -3.46 12.70 7.92
C LEU A 46 -4.06 12.28 9.28
N PRO A 47 -3.22 11.99 10.30
CA PRO A 47 -1.75 11.94 10.23
C PRO A 47 -1.25 10.74 9.42
N LEU A 48 -0.03 10.84 8.88
CA LEU A 48 0.66 9.68 8.33
C LEU A 48 1.09 8.74 9.47
N PRO A 49 1.05 7.42 9.27
CA PRO A 49 1.62 6.50 10.24
C PRO A 49 3.15 6.70 10.33
N GLN A 50 3.75 6.19 11.39
CA GLN A 50 5.21 6.12 11.52
C GLN A 50 5.72 4.76 11.04
N GLU A 51 6.94 4.70 10.53
CA GLU A 51 7.58 3.43 10.19
C GLU A 51 7.77 2.58 11.46
N GLY A 52 7.60 1.27 11.32
CA GLY A 52 7.70 0.30 12.41
C GLY A 52 6.42 0.08 13.22
N ILE A 53 5.41 0.96 13.12
CA ILE A 53 4.17 0.79 13.89
C ILE A 53 3.25 -0.25 13.25
N THR A 54 2.36 -0.80 14.05
CA THR A 54 1.28 -1.68 13.58
C THR A 54 -0.02 -0.89 13.51
N VAL A 55 -0.69 -0.94 12.36
CA VAL A 55 -1.98 -0.29 12.09
C VAL A 55 -3.06 -1.33 11.82
N SER A 56 -4.32 -0.90 11.90
CA SER A 56 -5.46 -1.74 11.50
C SER A 56 -5.55 -1.78 9.96
N ALA A 57 -5.55 -2.97 9.39
CA ALA A 57 -5.64 -3.20 7.94
C ALA A 57 -7.10 -3.30 7.51
N LEU A 58 -7.46 -2.61 6.42
CA LEU A 58 -8.83 -2.51 5.93
C LEU A 58 -8.98 -3.11 4.54
N ASP A 59 -10.14 -3.68 4.26
CA ASP A 59 -10.54 -4.11 2.91
C ASP A 59 -11.10 -2.96 2.06
N ARG A 60 -11.68 -3.30 0.90
CA ARG A 60 -12.29 -2.35 -0.06
C ARG A 60 -13.53 -1.65 0.50
N GLU A 61 -14.22 -2.24 1.46
CA GLU A 61 -15.41 -1.69 2.10
C GLU A 61 -15.05 -0.84 3.33
N GLY A 62 -13.75 -0.81 3.71
CA GLY A 62 -13.27 -0.11 4.88
C GLY A 62 -13.42 -0.92 6.17
N LYS A 63 -13.74 -2.21 6.09
CA LYS A 63 -13.85 -3.09 7.26
C LYS A 63 -12.46 -3.55 7.69
N THR A 64 -12.24 -3.60 9.01
CA THR A 64 -11.00 -4.15 9.57
C THR A 64 -10.93 -5.65 9.31
N VAL A 65 -9.86 -6.07 8.61
CA VAL A 65 -9.59 -7.47 8.26
C VAL A 65 -8.37 -8.04 8.97
N GLY A 66 -7.58 -7.20 9.64
CA GLY A 66 -6.42 -7.64 10.40
C GLY A 66 -5.52 -6.50 10.84
N LYS A 67 -4.26 -6.84 11.08
CA LYS A 67 -3.20 -5.88 11.42
C LYS A 67 -2.15 -5.87 10.31
N ALA A 68 -1.52 -4.71 10.10
CA ALA A 68 -0.45 -4.52 9.14
C ALA A 68 0.70 -3.73 9.78
N ARG A 69 1.95 -4.15 9.52
CA ARG A 69 3.14 -3.43 9.99
C ARG A 69 3.60 -2.46 8.92
N VAL A 70 3.76 -1.20 9.29
CA VAL A 70 4.24 -0.15 8.38
C VAL A 70 5.74 -0.31 8.21
N LEU A 71 6.17 -0.70 7.02
CA LEU A 71 7.58 -0.88 6.68
C LEU A 71 8.24 0.43 6.25
N LYS A 72 7.49 1.24 5.51
CA LYS A 72 7.99 2.48 4.92
C LYS A 72 6.86 3.46 4.65
N VAL A 73 7.12 4.74 4.89
CA VAL A 73 6.26 5.84 4.47
C VAL A 73 7.02 6.65 3.44
N GLN A 74 6.73 6.38 2.17
CA GLN A 74 7.41 7.03 1.06
C GLN A 74 6.67 8.31 0.67
N GLN A 75 7.31 9.45 0.91
CA GLN A 75 6.85 10.76 0.50
C GLN A 75 8.04 11.56 -0.05
N THR A 76 7.91 12.10 -1.26
CA THR A 76 8.96 12.91 -1.91
C THR A 76 8.35 14.21 -2.42
N LYS A 77 9.19 15.19 -2.79
CA LYS A 77 8.71 16.47 -3.34
C LYS A 77 7.89 16.34 -4.63
N ALA A 78 8.11 15.27 -5.40
CA ALA A 78 7.37 14.99 -6.63
C ALA A 78 6.01 14.32 -6.38
N MET A 79 5.75 13.90 -5.14
CA MET A 79 4.50 13.25 -4.73
C MET A 79 3.58 14.33 -4.18
N ASP A 80 2.65 14.78 -5.02
CA ASP A 80 1.69 15.83 -4.67
C ASP A 80 0.63 15.28 -3.72
N ARG A 81 0.85 15.43 -2.41
CA ARG A 81 -0.09 15.07 -1.33
C ARG A 81 -0.46 13.57 -1.23
N THR A 82 0.01 12.72 -2.14
CA THR A 82 -0.15 11.27 -2.09
C THR A 82 1.11 10.58 -1.56
N ALA A 83 1.08 10.08 -0.32
CA ALA A 83 2.12 9.20 0.19
C ALA A 83 1.93 7.78 -0.33
N LEU A 84 3.00 6.97 -0.32
CA LEU A 84 2.90 5.52 -0.48
C LEU A 84 3.25 4.84 0.83
N ILE A 85 2.32 4.04 1.34
CA ILE A 85 2.53 3.25 2.57
C ILE A 85 2.87 1.83 2.16
N TRP A 86 4.02 1.35 2.65
CA TRP A 86 4.47 -0.03 2.45
C TRP A 86 4.11 -0.82 3.69
N LEU A 87 3.37 -1.91 3.52
CA LEU A 87 2.79 -2.71 4.57
C LEU A 87 3.28 -4.14 4.46
N ALA A 88 3.78 -4.71 5.56
CA ALA A 88 3.82 -6.16 5.72
C ALA A 88 2.47 -6.60 6.31
N VAL A 89 1.80 -7.52 5.62
CA VAL A 89 0.53 -8.11 6.05
C VAL A 89 0.65 -9.63 6.07
N PRO A 90 -0.11 -10.35 6.90
CA PRO A 90 -0.22 -11.81 6.79
C PRO A 90 -0.51 -12.24 5.35
N ARG A 91 0.13 -13.31 4.88
CA ARG A 91 0.09 -13.75 3.47
C ARG A 91 -1.33 -13.92 2.94
N GLU A 92 -2.23 -14.46 3.74
CA GLU A 92 -3.65 -14.65 3.43
C GLU A 92 -4.42 -13.34 3.24
N LEU A 93 -3.91 -12.22 3.76
CA LEU A 93 -4.53 -10.90 3.64
C LEU A 93 -3.97 -10.07 2.47
N GLY A 94 -2.93 -10.54 1.76
CA GLY A 94 -2.26 -9.80 0.69
C GLY A 94 -3.21 -9.31 -0.42
N MET A 95 -4.15 -10.16 -0.82
CA MET A 95 -5.16 -9.81 -1.83
C MET A 95 -6.39 -9.10 -1.27
N THR A 96 -6.51 -8.96 0.05
CA THR A 96 -7.66 -8.35 0.72
C THR A 96 -7.40 -6.90 1.14
N VAL A 97 -6.20 -6.61 1.66
CA VAL A 97 -5.87 -5.29 2.22
C VAL A 97 -5.81 -4.23 1.13
N ARG A 98 -6.58 -3.15 1.30
CA ARG A 98 -6.65 -2.01 0.36
C ARG A 98 -6.55 -0.64 1.03
N ASN A 99 -6.67 -0.57 2.35
CA ASN A 99 -6.45 0.67 3.09
C ASN A 99 -5.98 0.37 4.53
N ILE A 100 -5.70 1.40 5.31
CA ILE A 100 -5.34 1.31 6.72
C ILE A 100 -6.16 2.30 7.56
N LYS A 101 -6.31 1.99 8.84
CA LYS A 101 -6.75 2.93 9.86
C LYS A 101 -5.60 3.20 10.81
N VAL A 102 -5.13 4.45 10.81
CA VAL A 102 -4.13 4.95 11.77
C VAL A 102 -4.85 5.20 13.10
N GLU A 103 -4.46 4.47 14.14
CA GLU A 103 -4.95 4.68 15.50
C GLU A 103 -4.29 5.96 16.06
N ARG A 104 -5.09 6.81 16.72
CA ARG A 104 -4.64 8.09 17.27
C ARG A 104 -4.00 7.91 18.65
#